data_AF-A0A940H0I7-F1
#
_entry.id   AF-A0A940H0I7-F1
#
_cell.length_a   1.000
_cell.length_b   1.000
_cell.length_c   1.000
_cell.angle_alpha   90.00
_cell.angle_beta   90.00
_cell.angle_gamma   90.00
#
_symmetry.space_group_name_H-M   'P 1'
#
loop_
_entity.id
_entity.type
_entity.pdbx_description
1 polymer ?
#
loop_
_entity_poly.entity_id
_entity_poly.type
_entity_poly.pdbx_seq_one_letter_code
_entity_poly.pdbx_strand_id
1 'polypeptide(L)'
;MTIWSADLTDAQLKMLMASTVEGYGVELRGSGPWTVAGNLVGKGLGHIEGGEPNGSSLPGLFFANDEGIRILREFEPEPGEEDESADAFDRYFEAMTMRGSHDAR
;
A
#
# COMPACT_ATOMS: atom_id res chain seq x y z
N MET A 1 19.19 -5.17 -5.22
CA MET A 1 18.15 -5.42 -6.25
C MET A 1 17.08 -4.37 -5.99
N THR A 2 16.99 -3.35 -6.85
CA THR A 2 16.05 -2.24 -6.67
C THR A 2 14.67 -2.73 -7.11
N ILE A 3 13.72 -2.81 -6.18
CA ILE A 3 12.33 -3.17 -6.49
C ILE A 3 11.70 -1.89 -7.02
N TRP A 4 11.31 -1.90 -8.29
CA TRP A 4 10.67 -0.75 -8.89
C TRP A 4 9.17 -0.78 -8.59
N SER A 5 8.56 0.39 -8.60
CA SER A 5 7.12 0.61 -8.39
C SER A 5 6.23 -0.27 -9.30
N ALA A 6 6.70 -0.62 -10.51
CA ALA A 6 6.01 -1.51 -11.45
C ALA A 6 5.90 -2.97 -10.97
N ASP A 7 6.68 -3.38 -9.96
CA ASP A 7 6.70 -4.74 -9.41
C ASP A 7 5.79 -4.92 -8.19
N LEU A 8 5.01 -3.89 -7.82
CA LEU A 8 4.05 -3.92 -6.72
C LEU A 8 2.64 -4.15 -7.24
N THR A 9 1.91 -5.03 -6.57
CA THR A 9 0.47 -5.19 -6.83
C THR A 9 -0.33 -4.06 -6.19
N ASP A 10 -1.53 -3.78 -6.71
CA ASP A 10 -2.42 -2.75 -6.17
C ASP A 10 -2.68 -2.93 -4.66
N ALA A 11 -2.76 -4.17 -4.18
CA ALA A 11 -2.96 -4.47 -2.76
C ALA A 11 -1.74 -4.10 -1.91
N GLN A 12 -0.53 -4.30 -2.44
CA GLN A 12 0.71 -3.92 -1.78
C GLN A 12 0.87 -2.40 -1.72
N LEU A 13 0.57 -1.71 -2.82
CA LEU A 13 0.61 -0.25 -2.88
C LEU A 13 -0.40 0.36 -1.91
N LYS A 14 -1.64 -0.15 -1.88
CA LYS A 14 -2.68 0.30 -0.93
C LYS A 14 -2.25 0.14 0.52
N MET A 15 -1.61 -0.97 0.88
CA MET A 15 -1.14 -1.21 2.25
C MET A 15 0.02 -0.28 2.62
N LEU A 16 0.97 -0.03 1.72
CA LEU A 16 2.04 0.94 1.93
C LEU A 16 1.50 2.35 2.18
N MET A 17 0.56 2.79 1.34
CA MET A 17 -0.09 4.10 1.50
C MET A 17 -0.84 4.21 2.83
N ALA A 18 -1.68 3.22 3.16
CA ALA A 18 -2.42 3.23 4.42
C ALA A 18 -1.50 3.30 5.65
N SER A 19 -0.35 2.61 5.62
CA SER A 19 0.60 2.62 6.72
C SER A 19 1.29 3.97 6.96
N THR A 20 1.34 4.82 5.94
CA THR A 20 2.06 6.12 6.02
C THR A 20 1.11 7.27 6.26
N VAL A 21 -0.12 7.20 5.71
CA VAL A 21 -1.17 8.24 5.87
C VAL A 21 -1.51 8.48 7.34
N GLU A 22 -1.59 7.44 8.16
CA GLU A 22 -1.97 7.59 9.57
C GLU A 22 -0.78 7.67 10.53
N GLY A 23 0.45 7.39 10.07
CA GLY A 23 1.63 7.31 10.93
C GLY A 23 1.61 6.17 11.96
N TYR A 24 0.60 5.30 11.91
CA TYR A 24 0.45 4.09 12.71
C TYR A 24 0.43 2.86 11.78
N GLY A 25 0.70 1.68 12.34
CA GLY A 25 0.72 0.44 11.56
C GLY A 25 -0.68 0.01 11.10
N VAL A 26 -0.75 -0.63 9.93
CA VAL A 26 -2.00 -1.17 9.36
C VAL A 26 -2.33 -2.50 10.00
N GLU A 27 -3.52 -2.61 10.58
CA GLU A 27 -3.96 -3.84 11.23
C GLU A 27 -4.18 -4.99 10.24
N LEU A 28 -3.57 -6.13 10.53
CA LEU A 28 -3.60 -7.33 9.71
C LEU A 28 -4.74 -8.24 10.17
N ARG A 29 -5.93 -8.00 9.62
CA ARG A 29 -7.13 -8.83 9.88
C ARG A 29 -7.35 -9.86 8.77
N GLY A 30 -7.13 -11.14 9.10
CA GLY A 30 -7.36 -12.27 8.19
C GLY A 30 -6.20 -12.57 7.23
N SER A 31 -6.26 -13.71 6.55
CA SER A 31 -5.11 -14.27 5.80
C SER A 31 -4.65 -13.41 4.61
N GLY A 32 -5.56 -12.65 3.98
CA GLY A 32 -5.26 -11.77 2.85
C GLY A 32 -4.25 -10.67 3.21
N PRO A 33 -4.58 -9.75 4.12
CA PRO A 33 -3.66 -8.70 4.59
C PRO A 33 -2.33 -9.25 5.10
N TRP A 34 -2.33 -10.37 5.82
CA TRP A 34 -1.09 -11.04 6.25
C TRP A 34 -0.20 -11.47 5.10
N THR A 35 -0.79 -12.04 4.04
CA THR A 35 -0.05 -12.43 2.83
C THR A 35 0.54 -11.21 2.14
N VAL A 36 -0.23 -10.14 2.01
CA VAL A 36 0.24 -8.87 1.40
C VAL A 36 1.38 -8.27 2.20
N ALA A 37 1.21 -8.15 3.52
CA ALA A 37 2.24 -7.63 4.42
C ALA A 37 3.51 -8.49 4.38
N GLY A 38 3.38 -9.81 4.42
CA GLY A 38 4.52 -10.74 4.32
C GLY A 38 5.30 -10.56 3.00
N ASN A 39 4.60 -10.33 1.89
CA ASN A 39 5.25 -10.04 0.61
C ASN A 39 5.99 -8.69 0.63
N LEU A 40 5.42 -7.65 1.26
CA LEU A 40 6.09 -6.34 1.42
C LEU A 40 7.34 -6.44 2.30
N VAL A 41 7.27 -7.22 3.39
CA VAL A 41 8.42 -7.51 4.27
C VAL A 41 9.48 -8.29 3.51
N GLY A 42 9.10 -9.32 2.74
CA GLY A 42 10.04 -10.08 1.91
C GLY A 42 10.73 -9.25 0.82
N LYS A 43 10.08 -8.15 0.41
CA LYS A 43 10.62 -7.12 -0.49
C LYS A 43 11.44 -6.04 0.24
N GLY A 44 11.51 -6.06 1.58
CA GLY A 44 12.27 -5.09 2.37
C GLY A 44 11.60 -3.72 2.51
N LEU A 45 10.29 -3.61 2.30
CA LEU A 45 9.53 -2.34 2.26
C LEU A 45 8.81 -2.00 3.58
N GLY A 46 9.03 -2.81 4.62
CA GLY A 46 8.42 -2.62 5.92
C GLY A 46 8.69 -3.78 6.86
N HIS A 47 8.07 -3.74 8.03
CA HIS A 47 8.10 -4.80 9.03
C HIS A 47 6.70 -5.02 9.62
N ILE A 48 6.52 -6.16 10.27
CA ILE A 48 5.28 -6.50 10.99
C ILE A 48 5.60 -6.57 12.47
N GLU A 49 4.75 -5.95 13.30
CA GLU A 49 4.80 -6.08 14.75
C GLU A 49 3.53 -6.74 15.27
N GLY A 50 3.68 -7.63 16.26
CA GLY A 50 2.56 -8.37 16.82
C GLY A 50 1.95 -9.40 15.86
N GLY A 51 1.09 -10.27 16.42
CA GLY A 51 0.48 -11.39 15.71
C GLY A 51 1.48 -12.47 15.25
N GLU A 52 1.00 -13.69 15.05
CA GLU A 52 1.76 -14.73 14.35
C GLU A 52 0.99 -15.15 13.09
N PRO A 53 1.69 -15.43 11.98
CA PRO A 53 1.06 -15.86 10.73
C PRO A 53 0.31 -17.20 10.83
N ASN A 54 0.42 -17.92 11.96
CA ASN A 54 -0.11 -19.28 12.16
C ASN A 54 -0.95 -19.45 13.45
N GLY A 55 -1.89 -18.55 13.73
CA GLY A 55 -2.96 -18.84 14.70
C GLY A 55 -2.80 -18.21 16.09
N SER A 56 -2.01 -17.15 16.23
CA SER A 56 -2.17 -16.26 17.38
C SER A 56 -3.45 -15.43 17.23
N SER A 57 -4.23 -15.33 18.31
CA SER A 57 -5.42 -14.51 18.42
C SER A 57 -5.13 -13.00 18.52
N LEU A 58 -3.86 -12.60 18.42
CA LEU A 58 -3.44 -11.22 18.53
C LEU A 58 -3.38 -10.54 17.15
N PRO A 59 -3.94 -9.33 17.01
CA PRO A 59 -3.82 -8.56 15.78
C PRO A 59 -2.35 -8.22 15.53
N GLY A 60 -1.89 -8.42 14.29
CA GLY A 60 -0.61 -7.91 13.82
C GLY A 60 -0.77 -6.54 13.18
N LEU A 61 0.31 -5.79 13.09
CA LEU A 61 0.38 -4.46 12.48
C LEU A 61 1.52 -4.43 11.47
N PHE A 62 1.26 -3.95 10.26
CA PHE A 62 2.30 -3.69 9.26
C PHE A 62 2.72 -2.22 9.31
N PHE A 63 4.03 -1.96 9.27
CA PHE A 63 4.62 -0.63 9.20
C PHE A 63 5.51 -0.51 7.97
N ALA A 64 5.26 0.52 7.16
CA ALA A 64 6.17 0.91 6.09
C ALA A 64 7.47 1.49 6.68
N ASN A 65 8.61 1.11 6.09
CA ASN A 65 9.91 1.68 6.44
C ASN A 65 10.29 2.82 5.48
N ASP A 66 11.47 3.41 5.69
CA ASP A 66 11.98 4.51 4.86
C ASP A 66 11.98 4.20 3.35
N GLU A 67 12.23 2.94 2.98
CA GLU A 67 12.27 2.52 1.59
C GLU A 67 10.86 2.38 0.99
N GLY A 68 9.91 1.83 1.76
CA GLY A 68 8.50 1.86 1.41
C GLY A 68 7.97 3.28 1.21
N ILE A 69 8.37 4.22 2.08
CA ILE A 69 8.02 5.65 1.97
C ILE A 69 8.63 6.28 0.72
N ARG A 70 9.89 5.98 0.39
CA ARG A 70 10.53 6.49 -0.83
C ARG A 70 9.77 6.07 -2.09
N ILE A 71 9.36 4.81 -2.18
CA ILE A 71 8.56 4.33 -3.30
C ILE A 71 7.27 5.13 -3.43
N LEU A 72 6.59 5.45 -2.33
CA LEU A 72 5.35 6.24 -2.36
C LEU A 72 5.58 7.68 -2.84
N ARG A 73 6.70 8.31 -2.47
CA ARG A 73 7.04 9.66 -2.92
C ARG A 73 7.32 9.75 -4.41
N GLU A 74 7.73 8.65 -5.04
CA GLU A 74 7.84 8.57 -6.51
C GLU A 74 6.46 8.51 -7.21
N PHE A 75 5.38 8.23 -6.46
CA PHE A 75 3.99 8.32 -6.95
C PHE A 75 3.33 9.67 -6.62
N GLU A 76 3.88 10.47 -5.72
CA GLU A 76 3.42 11.84 -5.52
C GLU A 76 3.94 12.72 -6.67
N PRO A 77 3.08 13.41 -7.43
CA PRO A 77 3.53 14.32 -8.47
C PRO A 77 4.39 15.42 -7.85
N GLU A 78 5.49 15.80 -8.51
CA GLU A 78 6.43 16.80 -7.97
C GLU A 78 5.71 18.12 -7.64
N PRO A 79 5.99 18.73 -6.47
CA PRO A 79 5.38 20.00 -6.11
C PRO A 79 6.03 21.13 -6.91
N GLY A 80 5.38 21.56 -8.00
CA GLY A 80 5.91 22.61 -8.88
C GLY A 80 5.03 23.10 -10.02
N GLU A 81 3.96 22.38 -10.37
CA GLU A 81 2.90 22.92 -11.23
C GLU A 81 1.65 23.12 -10.36
N GLU A 82 1.33 24.37 -10.06
CA GLU A 82 0.02 24.74 -9.54
C GLU A 82 -1.04 24.26 -10.54
N ASP A 83 -1.83 23.22 -10.22
CA ASP A 83 -3.25 23.15 -10.61
C ASP A 83 -3.96 21.90 -10.05
N GLU A 84 -5.16 22.14 -9.50
CA GLU A 84 -6.33 21.24 -9.41
C GLU A 84 -6.17 19.78 -8.91
N SER A 85 -5.09 19.40 -8.23
CA SER A 85 -4.77 17.99 -7.96
C SER A 85 -5.44 17.39 -6.71
N ALA A 86 -6.13 18.19 -5.90
CA ALA A 86 -7.05 17.63 -4.89
C ALA A 86 -8.18 16.80 -5.56
N ASP A 87 -8.57 17.17 -6.79
CA ASP A 87 -9.51 16.44 -7.64
C ASP A 87 -8.86 15.26 -8.38
N ALA A 88 -7.53 15.28 -8.56
CA ALA A 88 -6.81 14.27 -9.32
C ALA A 88 -6.65 12.95 -8.55
N PHE A 89 -6.56 12.99 -7.22
CA PHE A 89 -6.47 11.79 -6.38
C PHE A 89 -7.80 11.03 -6.32
N ASP A 90 -8.93 11.73 -6.15
CA ASP A 90 -10.26 11.12 -6.25
C ASP A 90 -10.49 10.59 -7.68
N ARG A 91 -10.15 11.34 -8.73
CA ARG A 91 -10.25 10.85 -10.12
C ARG A 91 -9.32 9.68 -10.43
N TYR A 92 -8.13 9.58 -9.85
CA TYR A 92 -7.23 8.44 -10.05
C TYR A 92 -7.81 7.16 -9.44
N PHE A 93 -8.37 7.25 -8.23
CA PHE A 93 -9.09 6.15 -7.61
C PHE A 93 -10.40 5.81 -8.33
N GLU A 94 -11.16 6.82 -8.78
CA GLU A 94 -12.42 6.65 -9.50
C GLU A 94 -12.20 6.07 -10.91
N ALA A 95 -11.15 6.49 -11.62
CA ALA A 95 -10.76 5.96 -12.93
C ALA A 95 -10.24 4.52 -12.86
N MET A 96 -9.53 4.13 -11.79
CA MET A 96 -9.16 2.73 -11.57
C MET A 96 -10.35 1.87 -11.14
N THR A 97 -11.29 2.42 -10.37
CA THR A 97 -12.53 1.71 -9.98
C THR A 97 -13.46 1.52 -11.18
N MET A 98 -13.51 2.46 -12.12
CA MET A 98 -14.30 2.33 -13.36
C MET A 98 -13.69 1.38 -14.41
N ARG A 99 -12.39 1.07 -14.35
CA ARG A 99 -11.76 0.07 -15.23
C ARG A 99 -12.03 -1.39 -14.80
N GLY A 100 -12.55 -1.61 -13.59
CA GLY A 100 -12.95 -2.92 -13.09
C GLY A 100 -14.38 -3.35 -13.47
N SER A 101 -15.16 -2.49 -14.13
CA SER A 101 -16.60 -2.72 -14.38
C SER A 101 -16.95 -3.02 -15.84
N HIS A 102 -15.97 -3.30 -16.70
CA HIS A 102 -16.19 -3.61 -18.13
C HIS A 102 -15.82 -5.05 -18.52
N ASP A 103 -15.98 -6.00 -17.60
CA ASP A 103 -16.10 -7.42 -17.97
C ASP A 103 -17.08 -8.14 -17.04
N ALA A 104 -18.34 -7.72 -17.12
CA ALA A 104 -19.48 -8.54 -16.75
C ALA A 104 -20.38 -8.60 -17.99
N ARG A 105 -20.40 -9.78 -18.60
CA ARG A 105 -21.20 -10.19 -19.76
C ARG A 105 -22.64 -9.68 -19.78
#